data_AF-A0A6P7H136-F1
#
_entry.id   AF-A0A6P7H136-F1
#
_cell.length_a   1.000
_cell.length_b   1.000
_cell.length_c   1.000
_cell.angle_alpha   90.00
_cell.angle_beta   90.00
_cell.angle_gamma   90.00
#
_symmetry.space_group_name_H-M   'P 1'
#
loop_
_entity.id
_entity.type
_entity.pdbx_description
1 polymer ?
#
loop_
_entity_poly.entity_id
_entity_poly.type
_entity_poly.pdbx_seq_one_letter_code
_entity_poly.pdbx_strand_id
1 'polypeptide(L)'
;FAAPKLAIDNLENGYHGIVKENETVVEVTPVIRAEGEVCRFRIVNKHHGEAPFDIVLKDDGYAELRAKRVLNCEKRKNYKFDIAAVGCNGKQSVRLVSVKLI
;
A
#
# COMPACT_ATOMS: atom_id res chain seq x y z
N PHE A 1 24.51 1.03 -0.23
CA PHE A 1 23.09 1.07 0.19
C PHE A 1 22.21 0.27 -0.78
N ALA A 2 21.57 -0.78 -0.28
CA ALA A 2 20.60 -1.58 -1.00
C ALA A 2 19.25 -0.83 -1.11
N ALA A 3 18.45 -1.16 -2.12
CA ALA A 3 17.07 -0.70 -2.19
C ALA A 3 16.21 -1.45 -1.15
N PRO A 4 15.21 -0.82 -0.54
CA PRO A 4 14.29 -1.51 0.37
C PRO A 4 13.49 -2.57 -0.41
N LYS A 5 13.03 -3.60 0.29
CA LYS A 5 12.22 -4.67 -0.30
C LYS A 5 10.89 -4.77 0.45
N LEU A 6 9.80 -5.02 -0.25
CA LEU A 6 8.52 -5.30 0.39
C LEU A 6 8.57 -6.71 1.01
N ALA A 7 8.26 -6.79 2.31
CA ALA A 7 8.20 -8.03 3.07
C ALA A 7 6.85 -8.71 2.80
N ILE A 8 6.80 -9.45 1.69
CA ILE A 8 5.63 -10.25 1.33
C ILE A 8 6.10 -11.61 0.80
N ASP A 9 5.54 -12.68 1.36
CA ASP A 9 5.92 -14.05 0.99
C ASP A 9 5.47 -14.40 -0.44
N ASN A 10 4.30 -13.91 -0.86
CA ASN A 10 3.73 -14.21 -2.16
C ASN A 10 3.40 -12.94 -2.94
N LEU A 11 4.33 -12.55 -3.83
CA LEU A 11 4.17 -11.41 -4.73
C LEU A 11 3.01 -11.54 -5.72
N GLU A 12 2.61 -12.76 -6.07
CA GLU A 12 1.53 -13.01 -7.04
C GLU A 12 0.14 -12.77 -6.42
N ASN A 13 -0.03 -13.13 -5.14
CA ASN A 13 -1.25 -12.81 -4.40
C ASN A 13 -1.33 -11.33 -4.04
N GLY A 14 -0.19 -10.72 -3.69
CA GLY A 14 -0.15 -9.32 -3.27
C GLY A 14 -0.88 -9.08 -1.95
N TYR A 15 -1.27 -7.83 -1.72
CA TYR A 15 -1.98 -7.41 -0.53
C TYR A 15 -3.49 -7.37 -0.78
N HIS A 16 -4.27 -7.91 0.15
CA HIS A 16 -5.72 -7.83 0.15
C HIS A 16 -6.15 -6.93 1.28
N GLY A 17 -7.02 -5.95 1.00
CA GLY A 17 -7.55 -5.10 2.05
C GLY A 17 -9.06 -4.98 2.01
N ILE A 18 -9.64 -4.72 3.18
CA ILE A 18 -11.07 -4.47 3.38
C ILE A 18 -11.22 -3.00 3.74
N VAL A 19 -12.08 -2.33 3.00
CA VAL A 19 -12.39 -0.92 3.18
C VAL A 19 -13.79 -0.79 3.79
N LYS A 20 -13.91 0.04 4.84
CA LYS A 20 -15.22 0.41 5.38
C LYS A 20 -15.48 1.89 5.13
N GLU A 21 -16.69 2.22 4.67
CA GLU A 21 -17.03 3.57 4.22
C GLU A 21 -16.85 4.65 5.32
N ASN A 22 -17.12 4.25 6.57
CA ASN A 22 -17.03 5.11 7.75
C ASN A 22 -15.68 5.02 8.48
N GLU A 23 -14.71 4.27 7.95
CA GLU A 23 -13.39 4.13 8.54
C GLU A 23 -12.32 4.72 7.63
N THR A 24 -11.38 5.43 8.25
CA THR A 24 -10.23 5.97 7.49
C THR A 24 -9.09 4.98 7.41
N VAL A 25 -9.05 3.97 8.27
CA VAL A 25 -8.01 2.94 8.28
C VAL A 25 -8.49 1.76 7.45
N VAL A 26 -7.65 1.29 6.55
CA VAL A 26 -7.93 0.13 5.71
C VAL A 26 -7.24 -1.09 6.33
N GLU A 27 -8.01 -2.14 6.57
CA GLU A 27 -7.49 -3.40 7.09
C GLU A 27 -6.81 -4.15 5.94
N VAL A 28 -5.49 -4.38 6.01
CA VAL A 28 -4.72 -5.04 4.94
C VAL A 28 -4.06 -6.31 5.46
N THR A 29 -4.21 -7.40 4.70
CA THR A 29 -3.70 -8.73 4.99
C THR A 29 -2.93 -9.27 3.77
N PRO A 30 -1.67 -9.71 3.94
CA PRO A 30 -0.84 -9.53 5.13
C PRO A 30 -0.54 -8.05 5.41
N VAL A 31 -0.08 -7.71 6.62
CA VAL A 31 0.26 -6.33 6.97
C VAL A 31 1.38 -5.83 6.05
N ILE A 32 1.27 -4.58 5.58
CA ILE A 32 2.30 -3.98 4.72
C ILE A 32 3.55 -3.74 5.57
N ARG A 33 4.68 -4.30 5.12
CA ARG A 33 5.99 -4.09 5.75
C ARG A 33 7.07 -4.06 4.68
N ALA A 34 8.16 -3.34 4.94
CA ALA A 34 9.37 -3.40 4.14
C ALA A 34 10.60 -3.75 4.98
N GLU A 35 11.54 -4.45 4.36
CA GLU A 35 12.87 -4.73 4.90
C GLU A 35 13.88 -3.70 4.39
N GLY A 36 14.77 -3.29 5.29
CA GLY A 36 15.78 -2.25 5.06
C GLY A 36 15.33 -0.85 5.48
N GLU A 37 16.13 0.14 5.14
CA GLU A 37 15.89 1.54 5.51
C GLU A 37 14.82 2.16 4.58
N VAL A 38 13.55 2.05 4.98
CA VAL A 38 12.39 2.65 4.29
C VAL A 38 12.03 3.99 4.92
N CYS A 39 11.83 5.02 4.10
CA CYS A 39 11.40 6.34 4.57
C CYS A 39 9.95 6.65 4.20
N ARG A 40 9.44 6.05 3.13
CA ARG A 40 8.05 6.19 2.71
C ARG A 40 7.63 5.06 1.80
N PHE A 41 6.33 4.88 1.67
CA PHE A 41 5.72 4.06 0.64
C PHE A 41 5.06 4.93 -0.41
N ARG A 42 5.00 4.45 -1.64
CA ARG A 42 4.41 5.17 -2.76
C ARG A 42 3.39 4.28 -3.47
N ILE A 43 2.18 4.80 -3.63
CA ILE A 43 1.18 4.22 -4.52
C ILE A 43 1.59 4.52 -5.96
N VAL A 44 1.70 3.47 -6.76
CA VAL A 44 2.03 3.49 -8.18
C VAL A 44 0.97 2.72 -8.97
N ASN A 45 0.97 2.88 -10.30
CA ASN A 45 0.13 2.12 -11.22
C ASN A 45 -1.36 2.05 -10.81
N LYS A 46 -2.04 3.21 -10.83
CA LYS A 46 -3.44 3.31 -10.43
C LYS A 46 -4.35 2.81 -11.56
N HIS A 47 -4.61 1.50 -11.58
CA HIS A 47 -5.24 0.79 -12.72
C HIS A 47 -6.62 1.33 -13.14
N HIS A 48 -7.40 1.92 -12.23
CA HIS A 48 -8.76 2.39 -12.52
C HIS A 48 -8.98 3.84 -12.04
N GLY A 49 -8.07 4.76 -12.37
CA GLY A 49 -8.17 6.17 -11.98
C GLY A 49 -7.58 6.46 -10.61
N GLU A 50 -8.05 7.49 -9.90
CA GLU A 50 -7.39 7.94 -8.67
C GLU A 50 -7.63 6.96 -7.51
N ALA A 51 -6.56 6.65 -6.77
CA ALA A 51 -6.59 5.90 -5.52
C ALA A 51 -6.57 6.93 -4.37
N PRO A 52 -7.72 7.18 -3.70
CA PRO A 52 -7.84 8.17 -2.62
C PRO A 52 -7.27 7.61 -1.31
N PHE A 53 -6.09 7.00 -1.36
CA PHE A 53 -5.41 6.40 -0.22
C PHE A 53 -4.04 7.02 -0.03
N ASP A 54 -3.56 7.03 1.20
CA ASP A 54 -2.17 7.25 1.59
C ASP A 54 -1.65 6.01 2.32
N ILE A 55 -0.34 5.83 2.25
CA ILE A 55 0.35 4.80 3.02
C ILE A 55 1.21 5.53 4.05
N VAL A 56 0.86 5.34 5.31
CA VAL A 56 1.55 5.93 6.46
C VAL A 56 2.59 4.93 6.94
N LEU A 57 3.87 5.30 6.87
CA LEU A 57 4.95 4.55 7.50
C LEU A 57 4.76 4.61 9.02
N LYS A 58 4.81 3.43 9.66
CA LYS A 58 4.82 3.22 11.10
C LYS A 58 6.23 2.75 11.51
N ASP A 59 6.40 2.50 12.80
CA ASP A 59 7.63 1.96 13.37
C ASP A 59 8.03 0.62 12.73
N ASP A 60 9.31 0.26 12.83
CA ASP A 60 9.86 -1.03 12.36
C ASP A 60 9.60 -1.38 10.87
N GLY A 61 9.36 -0.37 10.04
CA GLY A 61 9.13 -0.54 8.59
C GLY A 61 7.72 -1.03 8.24
N TYR A 62 6.80 -1.04 9.21
CA TYR A 62 5.38 -1.32 8.99
C TYR A 62 4.70 -0.15 8.29
N ALA A 63 3.62 -0.42 7.59
CA ALA A 63 2.82 0.60 6.93
C ALA A 63 1.33 0.36 7.13
N GLU A 64 0.60 1.46 7.32
CA GLU A 64 -0.84 1.48 7.44
C GLU A 64 -1.43 2.20 6.24
N LEU A 65 -2.43 1.59 5.61
CA LEU A 65 -3.14 2.20 4.50
C LEU A 65 -4.32 3.01 5.04
N ARG A 66 -4.44 4.26 4.61
CA ARG A 66 -5.50 5.17 5.06
C ARG A 66 -6.23 5.83 3.90
N ALA A 67 -7.55 5.92 3.99
CA ALA A 67 -8.36 6.68 3.06
C ALA A 67 -8.19 8.19 3.32
N LYS A 68 -7.99 8.95 2.23
CA LYS A 68 -7.85 10.43 2.25
C LYS A 68 -9.17 11.15 2.50
N ARG A 69 -10.27 10.47 2.21
CA ARG A 69 -11.64 11.01 2.27
C ARG A 69 -12.61 9.87 2.49
N VAL A 70 -13.83 10.22 2.90
CA VAL A 70 -14.96 9.28 2.95
C VAL A 70 -15.13 8.66 1.57
N LEU A 71 -15.21 7.33 1.55
CA LEU A 71 -15.34 6.58 0.30
C LEU A 71 -16.82 6.48 -0.07
N ASN A 72 -17.09 6.07 -1.30
CA ASN A 72 -18.44 5.80 -1.73
C ASN A 72 -18.43 4.39 -2.32
N CYS A 73 -18.71 3.41 -1.47
CA CYS A 73 -18.61 2.00 -1.81
C CYS A 73 -19.70 1.58 -2.82
N GLU A 74 -20.80 2.33 -2.90
CA GLU A 74 -21.84 2.14 -3.92
C GLU A 74 -21.33 2.47 -5.32
N LYS A 75 -20.65 3.61 -5.48
CA LYS A 75 -20.05 4.04 -6.76
C LYS A 75 -18.84 3.19 -7.12
N ARG A 76 -18.05 2.76 -6.12
CA ARG A 76 -16.82 2.03 -6.37
C ARG A 76 -16.58 0.95 -5.33
N LYS A 77 -16.87 -0.29 -5.75
CA LYS A 77 -16.80 -1.50 -4.93
C LYS A 77 -15.40 -2.10 -4.79
N ASN A 78 -14.43 -1.64 -5.58
CA ASN A 78 -13.07 -2.17 -5.50
C ASN A 78 -12.03 -1.15 -5.95
N TYR A 79 -10.84 -1.26 -5.37
CA TYR A 79 -9.66 -0.50 -5.76
C TYR A 79 -8.51 -1.46 -6.02
N LYS A 80 -7.76 -1.19 -7.09
CA LYS A 80 -6.55 -1.92 -7.43
C LYS A 80 -5.47 -0.92 -7.80
N PHE A 81 -4.34 -1.02 -7.11
CA PHE A 81 -3.14 -0.21 -7.36
C PHE A 81 -1.92 -0.98 -6.89
N ASP A 82 -0.74 -0.60 -7.37
CA ASP A 82 0.52 -1.18 -6.90
C ASP A 82 1.17 -0.25 -5.88
N ILE A 83 2.05 -0.81 -5.06
CA ILE A 83 2.84 -0.03 -4.10
C ILE A 83 4.33 -0.32 -4.23
N ALA A 84 5.13 0.68 -3.86
CA ALA A 84 6.58 0.57 -3.82
C ALA A 84 7.12 1.12 -2.50
N ALA A 85 8.08 0.42 -1.90
CA ALA A 85 8.86 0.95 -0.79
C ALA A 85 9.95 1.89 -1.33
N VAL A 86 10.12 3.07 -0.71
CA VAL A 86 11.13 4.05 -1.08
C VAL A 86 12.05 4.29 0.12
N GLY A 87 13.34 4.05 -0.09
CA GLY A 87 14.35 4.20 0.93
C GLY A 87 14.69 5.66 1.19
N CYS A 88 15.31 5.95 2.32
CA CYS A 88 15.72 7.31 2.68
C CYS A 88 16.76 7.90 1.71
N ASN A 89 17.47 7.03 0.99
CA ASN A 89 18.37 7.38 -0.11
C ASN A 89 17.67 7.64 -1.46
N GLY A 90 16.33 7.59 -1.52
CA GLY A 90 15.54 7.78 -2.72
C GLY A 90 15.43 6.55 -3.64
N LYS A 91 16.12 5.44 -3.35
CA LYS A 91 15.99 4.20 -4.12
C LYS A 91 14.65 3.53 -3.83
N GLN A 92 14.00 3.04 -4.87
CA GLN A 92 12.74 2.32 -4.76
C GLN A 92 12.96 0.79 -4.81
N SER A 93 12.07 0.04 -4.16
CA SER A 93 11.95 -1.41 -4.35
C SER A 93 11.92 -1.78 -5.83
N VAL A 94 12.71 -2.80 -6.18
CA VAL A 94 12.78 -3.35 -7.54
C VAL A 94 11.46 -4.00 -7.94
N ARG A 95 10.75 -4.61 -6.99
CA ARG A 95 9.46 -5.24 -7.22
C ARG A 95 8.33 -4.40 -6.64
N LEU A 96 7.34 -4.14 -7.48
CA LEU A 96 6.05 -3.59 -7.08
C LEU A 96 5.14 -4.72 -6.65
N VAL A 97 4.24 -4.44 -5.71
CA VAL A 97 3.25 -5.42 -5.23
C VAL A 97 1.87 -4.83 -5.39
N SER A 98 0.95 -5.61 -5.95
CA SER A 98 -0.44 -5.20 -6.11
C SER A 98 -1.19 -5.22 -4.79
N VAL A 99 -2.01 -4.20 -4.58
CA VAL A 99 -2.96 -4.07 -3.48
C VAL A 99 -4.35 -4.11 -4.09
N LYS A 100 -5.19 -5.03 -3.60
CA LYS A 100 -6.59 -5.17 -3.97
C LYS A 100 -7.46 -4.88 -2.75
N LEU A 101 -8.24 -3.82 -2.84
CA LEU A 101 -9.21 -3.43 -1.82
C LEU A 101 -10.62 -3.80 -2.25
N ILE A 102 -11.39 -4.36 -1.33
CA ILE A 102 -12.80 -4.73 -1.48
C ILE A 102 -13.66 -4.03 -0.43
#